data_AF-A0A8T0SAK8-F1
#
_entry.id   AF-A0A8T0SAK8-F1
#
_cell.length_a   1.000
_cell.length_b   1.000
_cell.length_c   1.000
_cell.angle_alpha   90.00
_cell.angle_beta   90.00
_cell.angle_gamma   90.00
#
_symmetry.space_group_name_H-M   'P 1'
#
loop_
_entity.id
_entity.type
_entity.pdbx_description
1 polymer ?
#
loop_
_entity_poly.entity_id
_entity_poly.type
_entity_poly.pdbx_seq_one_letter_code
_entity_poly.pdbx_strand_id
1 'polypeptide(L)'
;MPHHATPLHPPAVRKFLSRPRVVAACAAVAALVLLLSAAPAAEDPSRWHSYLVGPLPGGTREETVVAVVGSFAGAAAASPSAAGAPLSSLGESNLSGEIEPTPAPSMVLVPAPSPAENFDDGSMEEPERPEIKGNPPKDPAPLLQEPISTGLPTMSSDVNGEHDMDRKPVLPLRLEQAPLWSTAADKELIYAKKDITNAPLTLDDPDLYAPLFRNVSMFKRSYELMERLLKVFIYHDGAKPIFHSPELKGIYASEGWFMKLMEANQNFVVRDPNRAHLFYLPYSSRQLEHNLYVPGSNSIEPLSIFIKNYIDMISAKYPYWNRTKGADHFFVACHDWGPYTTKLHDELRKNTIKALCNADLSEGIFIRGKDVSLPETFLRAPRRPLRDIGGRPVAQRTILAFFAGQMHGRVRPVLLKCWGDKDADMRIYSRLPHRITRRRNYVQHMKSSKYCICPMGYEVNSPRIVEAIYYECVPVIIADNFVLPFDDALNWSAFSVVVPERDVPKLKEILLAIPKSQYITLQSNVKRVQKHFLWHPNPIKYDIFHMILHSVWFSRVNQMQID
;
A
#
# COMPACT_ATOMS: atom_id res chain seq x y z
N MET A 1 55.84 -21.50 43.78
CA MET A 1 55.76 -20.14 44.38
C MET A 1 56.89 -19.30 43.81
N PRO A 2 56.81 -17.95 43.81
CA PRO A 2 55.63 -17.10 44.06
C PRO A 2 55.31 -16.10 42.91
N HIS A 3 54.11 -15.49 43.01
CA HIS A 3 53.65 -14.12 42.67
C HIS A 3 54.33 -13.28 41.54
N HIS A 4 53.61 -12.44 40.79
CA HIS A 4 52.46 -11.61 41.18
C HIS A 4 51.29 -11.58 40.19
N ALA A 5 50.11 -11.24 40.72
CA ALA A 5 48.93 -10.83 39.97
C ALA A 5 48.65 -9.33 40.20
N THR A 6 48.13 -8.64 39.18
CA THR A 6 47.83 -7.20 39.21
C THR A 6 46.42 -6.94 39.79
N PRO A 7 46.19 -5.88 40.60
CA PRO A 7 44.88 -5.65 41.22
C PRO A 7 43.81 -5.10 40.25
N LEU A 8 42.54 -5.43 40.53
CA LEU A 8 41.37 -4.82 39.90
C LEU A 8 41.09 -3.41 40.47
N HIS A 9 40.70 -2.46 39.60
CA HIS A 9 40.16 -1.17 40.03
C HIS A 9 38.69 -1.29 40.50
N PRO A 10 38.27 -0.54 41.54
CA PRO A 10 36.89 -0.54 42.01
C PRO A 10 35.96 0.31 41.11
N PRO A 11 34.65 -0.01 41.02
CA PRO A 11 33.69 0.76 40.24
C PRO A 11 33.36 2.12 40.87
N ALA A 12 33.13 3.13 40.03
CA ALA A 12 32.85 4.50 40.48
C ALA A 12 31.45 4.65 41.12
N VAL A 13 31.41 5.24 42.31
CA VAL A 13 30.17 5.45 43.09
C VAL A 13 29.27 6.50 42.44
N ARG A 14 28.04 6.12 42.06
CA ARG A 14 26.98 7.08 41.68
C ARG A 14 26.61 7.94 42.89
N LYS A 15 26.90 9.25 42.83
CA LYS A 15 26.47 10.22 43.84
C LYS A 15 24.95 10.40 43.80
N PHE A 16 24.25 9.89 44.81
CA PHE A 16 22.84 10.26 45.04
C PHE A 16 22.74 11.74 45.40
N LEU A 17 21.74 12.44 44.85
CA LEU A 17 21.41 13.81 45.24
C LEU A 17 20.80 13.82 46.65
N SER A 18 21.28 14.71 47.52
CA SER A 18 20.75 14.83 48.87
C SER A 18 19.34 15.43 48.88
N ARG A 19 18.49 14.90 49.78
CA ARG A 19 17.05 15.21 49.86
C ARG A 19 16.68 16.71 49.83
N PRO A 20 17.43 17.68 50.39
CA PRO A 20 17.06 19.09 50.35
C PRO A 20 16.88 19.67 48.93
N ARG A 21 17.62 19.17 47.93
CA ARG A 21 17.57 19.71 46.56
C ARG A 21 16.36 19.22 45.73
N VAL A 22 15.76 18.10 46.10
CA VAL A 22 14.55 17.58 45.42
C VAL A 22 13.31 18.38 45.83
N VAL A 23 13.21 18.76 47.11
CA VAL A 23 12.09 19.57 47.63
C VAL A 23 12.03 20.95 46.95
N ALA A 24 13.18 21.61 46.80
CA ALA A 24 13.26 22.91 46.12
C ALA A 24 12.82 22.84 44.63
N ALA A 25 13.18 21.77 43.92
CA ALA A 25 12.75 21.57 42.54
C ALA A 25 11.23 21.34 42.42
N CYS A 26 10.63 20.56 43.33
CA CYS A 26 9.19 20.33 43.33
C CYS A 26 8.39 21.61 43.65
N ALA A 27 8.89 22.44 44.59
CA ALA A 27 8.26 23.72 44.94
C ALA A 27 8.25 24.70 43.75
N ALA A 28 9.33 24.79 42.98
CA ALA A 28 9.42 25.65 41.80
C ALA A 28 8.42 25.26 40.70
N VAL A 29 8.22 23.95 40.47
CA VAL A 29 7.23 23.45 39.49
C VAL A 29 5.80 23.73 39.95
N ALA A 30 5.49 23.54 41.24
CA ALA A 30 4.17 23.84 41.79
C ALA A 30 3.80 25.33 41.68
N ALA A 31 4.76 26.23 41.94
CA ALA A 31 4.56 27.67 41.77
C ALA A 31 4.28 28.07 40.31
N LEU A 32 4.96 27.44 39.34
CA LEU A 32 4.75 27.71 37.92
C LEU A 32 3.36 27.26 37.43
N VAL A 33 2.87 26.12 37.93
CA VAL A 33 1.52 25.61 37.62
C VAL A 33 0.43 26.52 38.20
N LEU A 34 0.62 27.03 39.42
CA LEU A 34 -0.31 27.99 40.03
C LEU A 34 -0.35 29.33 39.27
N LEU A 35 0.79 29.84 38.81
CA LEU A 35 0.86 31.06 37.98
C LEU A 35 0.22 30.90 36.60
N LEU A 36 0.22 29.69 36.03
CA LEU A 36 -0.45 29.39 34.75
C LEU A 36 -1.96 29.10 34.89
N SER A 37 -2.48 28.99 36.12
CA SER A 37 -3.89 28.66 36.40
C SER A 37 -4.77 29.88 36.69
N ALA A 38 -4.23 31.10 36.56
CA ALA A 38 -4.90 32.34 36.96
C ALA A 38 -4.86 33.42 35.85
N ALA A 39 -5.65 33.22 34.80
CA ALA A 39 -5.95 34.23 33.79
C ALA A 39 -7.48 34.31 33.56
N PRO A 40 -8.10 35.51 33.53
CA PRO A 40 -9.54 35.65 33.36
C PRO A 40 -9.99 35.47 31.89
N ALA A 41 -11.26 35.13 31.68
CA ALA A 41 -11.85 34.92 30.36
C ALA A 41 -12.43 36.22 29.77
N ALA A 42 -12.07 36.52 28.51
CA ALA A 42 -12.61 37.55 27.61
C ALA A 42 -12.10 37.24 26.19
N GLU A 43 -12.74 37.58 25.07
CA GLU A 43 -14.10 38.10 24.83
C GLU A 43 -14.56 37.74 23.38
N ASP A 44 -15.75 38.19 22.96
CA ASP A 44 -16.41 37.86 21.68
C ASP A 44 -15.68 38.41 20.42
N PRO A 45 -15.30 37.57 19.43
CA PRO A 45 -14.62 37.98 18.20
C PRO A 45 -15.56 38.52 17.09
N SER A 46 -16.60 39.29 17.42
CA SER A 46 -17.63 39.74 16.48
C SER A 46 -17.58 41.24 16.06
N ARG A 47 -16.50 41.97 16.34
CA ARG A 47 -16.51 43.46 16.23
C ARG A 47 -15.26 44.19 15.72
N TRP A 48 -14.78 43.86 14.52
CA TRP A 48 -13.87 44.75 13.76
C TRP A 48 -14.30 44.93 12.30
N HIS A 49 -14.87 46.10 12.00
CA HIS A 49 -15.11 46.61 10.66
C HIS A 49 -14.42 47.97 10.51
N SER A 50 -13.96 48.28 9.29
CA SER A 50 -13.48 49.59 8.80
C SER A 50 -12.46 50.35 9.68
N TYR A 51 -11.27 50.60 9.12
CA TYR A 51 -10.79 51.96 8.79
C TYR A 51 -9.32 51.90 8.36
N LEU A 52 -9.04 52.24 7.09
CA LEU A 52 -7.93 53.07 6.61
C LEU A 52 -7.85 52.96 5.07
N VAL A 53 -8.24 54.03 4.38
CA VAL A 53 -8.11 54.19 2.92
C VAL A 53 -7.61 55.60 2.66
N GLY A 54 -6.61 55.73 1.79
CA GLY A 54 -6.20 57.01 1.18
C GLY A 54 -4.68 57.19 1.04
N PRO A 55 -4.21 57.99 0.07
CA PRO A 55 -4.85 58.33 -1.20
C PRO A 55 -3.94 58.12 -2.43
N LEU A 56 -4.55 58.08 -3.62
CA LEU A 56 -3.85 58.24 -4.92
C LEU A 56 -3.56 59.73 -5.20
N PRO A 57 -2.54 60.03 -6.01
CA PRO A 57 -2.78 60.32 -7.43
C PRO A 57 -1.78 59.58 -8.36
N GLY A 58 -1.97 59.48 -9.68
CA GLY A 58 -3.06 59.94 -10.54
C GLY A 58 -2.54 60.24 -11.95
N GLY A 59 -3.13 59.69 -13.02
CA GLY A 59 -2.63 59.89 -14.39
C GLY A 59 -3.33 59.07 -15.48
N THR A 60 -4.27 59.72 -16.17
CA THR A 60 -4.87 59.43 -17.50
C THR A 60 -4.15 58.40 -18.38
N ARG A 61 -4.86 57.52 -19.12
CA ARG A 61 -5.71 57.91 -20.26
C ARG A 61 -6.78 56.86 -20.64
N GLU A 62 -7.79 57.28 -21.39
CA GLU A 62 -8.87 56.45 -21.96
C GLU A 62 -8.44 55.71 -23.25
N GLU A 63 -9.15 54.63 -23.62
CA GLU A 63 -9.77 54.54 -24.96
C GLU A 63 -10.88 53.46 -25.06
N THR A 64 -11.78 53.61 -26.05
CA THR A 64 -12.96 52.74 -26.35
C THR A 64 -13.35 52.92 -27.83
N VAL A 65 -14.13 52.05 -28.50
CA VAL A 65 -14.91 50.87 -28.05
C VAL A 65 -14.36 49.59 -28.76
N VAL A 66 -15.03 48.47 -29.11
CA VAL A 66 -16.44 48.02 -29.22
C VAL A 66 -16.51 46.51 -28.96
N ALA A 67 -17.70 45.97 -28.63
CA ALA A 67 -18.00 44.54 -28.73
C ALA A 67 -18.89 44.26 -29.96
N VAL A 68 -18.64 43.17 -30.68
CA VAL A 68 -19.49 42.70 -31.80
C VAL A 68 -19.68 41.18 -31.70
N VAL A 69 -20.93 40.74 -31.81
CA VAL A 69 -21.34 39.33 -31.86
C VAL A 69 -21.47 38.90 -33.33
N GLY A 70 -20.98 37.71 -33.68
CA GLY A 70 -21.08 37.18 -35.05
C GLY A 70 -21.11 35.66 -35.07
N SER A 71 -22.30 35.08 -35.23
CA SER A 71 -22.50 33.66 -35.52
C SER A 71 -22.81 33.49 -37.00
N PHE A 72 -22.22 32.50 -37.65
CA PHE A 72 -22.79 31.86 -38.86
C PHE A 72 -22.29 30.41 -38.97
N ALA A 73 -23.01 29.59 -39.74
CA ALA A 73 -22.83 28.14 -39.80
C ALA A 73 -22.78 27.62 -41.24
N GLY A 74 -22.33 26.37 -41.40
CA GLY A 74 -22.82 25.50 -42.48
C GLY A 74 -21.78 24.87 -43.40
N ALA A 75 -21.85 23.53 -43.48
CA ALA A 75 -21.50 22.68 -44.64
C ALA A 75 -20.02 22.62 -45.13
N ALA A 76 -19.61 21.63 -45.91
CA ALA A 76 -19.97 20.19 -45.96
C ALA A 76 -18.97 19.42 -46.86
N ALA A 77 -18.84 18.11 -46.64
CA ALA A 77 -18.43 17.06 -47.60
C ALA A 77 -17.10 17.17 -48.39
N ALA A 78 -16.26 16.13 -48.31
CA ALA A 78 -15.99 15.18 -49.42
C ALA A 78 -14.65 14.43 -49.26
N SER A 79 -14.65 13.13 -49.54
CA SER A 79 -13.43 12.31 -49.72
C SER A 79 -12.96 12.33 -51.19
N PRO A 80 -11.85 11.65 -51.52
CA PRO A 80 -12.02 10.52 -52.44
C PRO A 80 -11.13 9.28 -52.14
N SER A 81 -11.37 8.21 -52.92
CA SER A 81 -10.65 6.93 -53.01
C SER A 81 -10.96 6.33 -54.41
N ALA A 82 -10.29 5.35 -55.00
CA ALA A 82 -9.26 4.39 -54.55
C ALA A 82 -8.16 4.28 -55.66
N ALA A 83 -7.44 3.19 -56.01
CA ALA A 83 -7.39 1.77 -55.63
C ALA A 83 -6.02 1.16 -56.06
N GLY A 84 -5.74 -0.11 -55.71
CA GLY A 84 -4.75 -0.93 -56.44
C GLY A 84 -4.03 -2.02 -55.65
N ALA A 85 -4.31 -3.29 -55.96
CA ALA A 85 -3.51 -4.48 -55.60
C ALA A 85 -3.01 -5.16 -56.92
N PRO A 86 -2.15 -6.20 -56.89
CA PRO A 86 -2.67 -7.57 -56.65
C PRO A 86 -1.70 -8.53 -55.92
N LEU A 87 -2.12 -9.79 -55.77
CA LEU A 87 -1.38 -10.93 -55.19
C LEU A 87 -0.42 -11.60 -56.20
N SER A 88 0.54 -12.37 -55.67
CA SER A 88 1.04 -13.62 -56.29
C SER A 88 1.41 -14.65 -55.20
N SER A 89 1.66 -15.91 -55.57
CA SER A 89 1.49 -17.08 -54.67
C SER A 89 2.55 -18.19 -54.85
N LEU A 90 2.42 -19.26 -54.02
CA LEU A 90 3.06 -20.59 -54.07
C LEU A 90 4.47 -20.73 -53.48
N GLY A 91 4.73 -21.89 -52.86
CA GLY A 91 6.03 -22.25 -52.27
C GLY A 91 5.96 -23.29 -51.14
N GLU A 92 5.37 -24.47 -51.39
CA GLU A 92 5.50 -25.61 -50.46
C GLU A 92 6.89 -26.25 -50.57
N SER A 93 7.47 -26.68 -49.45
CA SER A 93 8.58 -27.64 -49.44
C SER A 93 8.58 -28.48 -48.15
N ASN A 94 8.34 -29.79 -48.28
CA ASN A 94 8.50 -30.74 -47.19
C ASN A 94 9.98 -30.98 -46.91
N LEU A 95 10.37 -30.95 -45.62
CA LEU A 95 11.62 -31.55 -45.15
C LEU A 95 11.36 -32.19 -43.78
N SER A 96 11.49 -33.52 -43.73
CA SER A 96 11.28 -34.33 -42.53
C SER A 96 12.49 -34.26 -41.59
N GLY A 97 12.24 -34.07 -40.30
CA GLY A 97 13.25 -34.15 -39.25
C GLY A 97 12.60 -34.59 -37.94
N GLU A 98 12.91 -35.81 -37.49
CA GLU A 98 12.41 -36.37 -36.24
C GLU A 98 13.17 -35.77 -35.06
N ILE A 99 12.44 -35.21 -34.08
CA ILE A 99 12.97 -34.83 -32.75
C ILE A 99 11.92 -35.23 -31.71
N GLU A 100 12.34 -35.99 -30.70
CA GLU A 100 11.45 -36.48 -29.64
C GLU A 100 10.93 -35.32 -28.75
N PRO A 101 9.63 -35.27 -28.42
CA PRO A 101 9.11 -34.32 -27.46
C PRO A 101 9.48 -34.75 -26.02
N THR A 102 10.57 -34.21 -25.49
CA THR A 102 10.94 -34.38 -24.08
C THR A 102 9.83 -33.84 -23.17
N PRO A 103 9.33 -34.61 -22.18
CA PRO A 103 8.19 -34.17 -21.36
C PRO A 103 8.55 -32.95 -20.51
N ALA A 104 7.74 -31.90 -20.60
CA ALA A 104 7.93 -30.69 -19.79
C ALA A 104 7.71 -30.99 -18.30
N PRO A 105 8.58 -30.51 -17.39
CA PRO A 105 8.42 -30.74 -15.97
C PRO A 105 7.18 -30.00 -15.45
N SER A 106 6.28 -30.72 -14.79
CA SER A 106 5.13 -30.14 -14.11
C SER A 106 5.60 -29.23 -12.97
N MET A 107 5.56 -27.92 -13.17
CA MET A 107 5.93 -26.94 -12.16
C MET A 107 4.86 -26.84 -11.07
N VAL A 108 4.97 -27.71 -10.06
CA VAL A 108 4.39 -27.44 -8.74
C VAL A 108 5.05 -26.17 -8.22
N LEU A 109 4.27 -25.11 -8.01
CA LEU A 109 4.78 -23.84 -7.52
C LEU A 109 5.15 -23.95 -6.03
N VAL A 110 6.41 -24.29 -5.76
CA VAL A 110 6.97 -24.27 -4.40
C VAL A 110 7.05 -22.82 -3.93
N PRO A 111 6.57 -22.46 -2.72
CA PRO A 111 6.72 -21.11 -2.18
C PRO A 111 8.20 -20.70 -2.15
N ALA A 112 8.53 -19.54 -2.72
CA ALA A 112 9.88 -19.01 -2.64
C ALA A 112 10.23 -18.69 -1.17
N PRO A 113 11.47 -18.98 -0.71
CA PRO A 113 11.88 -18.68 0.66
C PRO A 113 11.91 -17.17 0.90
N SER A 114 11.42 -16.73 2.06
CA SER A 114 11.45 -15.33 2.49
C SER A 114 12.85 -14.72 2.38
N PRO A 115 12.98 -13.45 1.93
CA PRO A 115 14.25 -12.75 1.98
C PRO A 115 14.71 -12.57 3.43
N ALA A 116 15.80 -13.23 3.83
CA ALA A 116 16.55 -12.82 5.00
C ALA A 116 17.00 -11.36 4.80
N GLU A 117 16.64 -10.46 5.73
CA GLU A 117 16.83 -9.01 5.61
C GLU A 117 18.30 -8.57 5.78
N ASN A 118 19.22 -9.08 4.95
CA ASN A 118 20.59 -8.58 4.82
C ASN A 118 20.61 -7.24 4.03
N PHE A 119 19.91 -6.26 4.58
CA PHE A 119 20.10 -4.84 4.28
C PHE A 119 21.35 -4.34 5.00
N ASP A 120 22.50 -4.77 4.49
CA ASP A 120 23.80 -4.15 4.72
C ASP A 120 23.80 -2.71 4.16
N ASP A 121 23.22 -1.82 4.96
CA ASP A 121 23.60 -0.41 5.05
C ASP A 121 24.93 -0.37 5.80
N GLY A 122 26.01 -0.08 5.08
CA GLY A 122 27.39 -0.11 5.59
C GLY A 122 27.72 1.01 6.58
N SER A 123 26.97 1.10 7.66
CA SER A 123 27.13 2.03 8.79
C SER A 123 26.68 1.42 10.14
N MET A 124 26.97 0.13 10.34
CA MET A 124 26.74 -0.59 11.60
C MET A 124 28.03 -0.81 12.40
N GLU A 125 28.03 -0.36 13.66
CA GLU A 125 28.52 -1.18 14.77
C GLU A 125 27.28 -1.59 15.59
N GLU A 126 26.98 -2.89 15.66
CA GLU A 126 26.02 -3.44 16.63
C GLU A 126 26.79 -4.24 17.69
N PRO A 127 26.38 -4.24 18.98
CA PRO A 127 27.11 -4.93 20.03
C PRO A 127 26.94 -6.46 19.97
N GLU A 128 28.00 -7.20 20.30
CA GLU A 128 28.00 -8.66 20.33
C GLU A 128 26.91 -9.25 21.24
N ARG A 129 26.21 -10.28 20.77
CA ARG A 129 25.33 -11.12 21.58
C ARG A 129 26.13 -12.33 22.12
N PRO A 130 26.00 -12.72 23.40
CA PRO A 130 26.82 -13.80 23.97
C PRO A 130 26.60 -15.18 23.32
N GLU A 131 27.69 -15.93 23.14
CA GLU A 131 27.63 -17.36 22.78
C GLU A 131 26.99 -18.19 23.90
N ILE A 132 26.14 -19.15 23.53
CA ILE A 132 25.72 -20.25 24.41
C ILE A 132 26.24 -21.55 23.81
N LYS A 133 27.16 -22.23 24.51
CA LYS A 133 27.74 -23.50 24.08
C LYS A 133 26.89 -24.67 24.57
N GLY A 134 26.46 -25.53 23.63
CA GLY A 134 25.80 -26.79 23.91
C GLY A 134 25.79 -27.69 22.67
N ASN A 135 26.43 -28.86 22.76
CA ASN A 135 26.43 -29.84 21.68
C ASN A 135 25.18 -30.74 21.77
N PRO A 136 24.52 -31.08 20.65
CA PRO A 136 23.44 -32.06 20.64
C PRO A 136 23.99 -33.51 20.71
N PRO A 137 23.26 -34.45 21.33
CA PRO A 137 23.54 -35.89 21.21
C PRO A 137 23.30 -36.41 19.79
N LYS A 138 23.78 -37.64 19.53
CA LYS A 138 23.59 -38.37 18.26
C LYS A 138 22.52 -39.46 18.37
N ASP A 139 22.18 -39.99 17.19
CA ASP A 139 21.51 -41.25 16.87
C ASP A 139 19.97 -41.27 16.83
N PRO A 140 19.36 -41.55 15.65
CA PRO A 140 17.92 -41.77 15.48
C PRO A 140 17.53 -43.25 15.53
N ALA A 141 16.27 -43.53 15.89
CA ALA A 141 15.62 -44.84 15.72
C ALA A 141 14.61 -44.79 14.54
N PRO A 142 14.33 -45.91 13.85
CA PRO A 142 13.56 -45.94 12.59
C PRO A 142 12.06 -46.23 12.80
N LEU A 143 11.39 -46.67 11.71
CA LEU A 143 9.96 -47.02 11.52
C LEU A 143 9.07 -45.82 11.12
N LEU A 144 8.17 -45.89 10.13
CA LEU A 144 7.87 -46.90 9.10
C LEU A 144 7.30 -46.19 7.85
N GLN A 145 7.31 -46.83 6.67
CA GLN A 145 6.68 -46.33 5.44
C GLN A 145 5.57 -47.27 4.97
N GLU A 146 4.46 -46.70 4.54
CA GLU A 146 3.35 -47.37 3.84
C GLU A 146 3.01 -46.58 2.55
N PRO A 147 2.49 -47.22 1.47
CA PRO A 147 2.64 -46.69 0.12
C PRO A 147 1.51 -45.81 -0.41
N ILE A 148 1.84 -45.02 -1.43
CA ILE A 148 0.95 -44.11 -2.16
C ILE A 148 0.04 -44.89 -3.12
N SER A 149 -1.25 -44.53 -3.18
CA SER A 149 -2.16 -44.94 -4.25
C SER A 149 -2.44 -43.78 -5.21
N THR A 150 -2.30 -44.02 -6.52
CA THR A 150 -2.44 -43.01 -7.57
C THR A 150 -3.81 -43.03 -8.23
N GLY A 151 -4.50 -41.89 -8.27
CA GLY A 151 -5.73 -41.69 -9.03
C GLY A 151 -5.74 -40.32 -9.71
N LEU A 152 -5.88 -40.31 -11.04
CA LEU A 152 -5.97 -39.11 -11.87
C LEU A 152 -7.29 -39.14 -12.66
N PRO A 153 -7.96 -37.99 -12.83
CA PRO A 153 -8.65 -37.75 -14.09
C PRO A 153 -8.40 -36.35 -14.67
N THR A 154 -7.90 -36.36 -15.90
CA THR A 154 -8.39 -35.55 -17.05
C THR A 154 -8.65 -34.06 -16.85
N MET A 155 -7.71 -33.23 -17.31
CA MET A 155 -8.01 -31.87 -17.78
C MET A 155 -8.53 -31.91 -19.22
N SER A 156 -9.59 -31.15 -19.54
CA SER A 156 -9.94 -30.83 -20.93
C SER A 156 -9.50 -29.40 -21.24
N SER A 157 -8.67 -29.26 -22.28
CA SER A 157 -8.27 -27.97 -22.82
C SER A 157 -9.12 -27.64 -24.05
N ASP A 158 -9.64 -26.43 -24.11
CA ASP A 158 -9.84 -25.74 -25.38
C ASP A 158 -9.71 -24.22 -25.18
N VAL A 159 -9.00 -23.56 -26.08
CA VAL A 159 -8.71 -22.12 -26.05
C VAL A 159 -8.69 -21.60 -27.48
N ASN A 160 -9.53 -20.61 -27.79
CA ASN A 160 -9.31 -19.58 -28.82
C ASN A 160 -10.39 -18.50 -28.69
N GLY A 161 -10.01 -17.22 -28.80
CA GLY A 161 -10.96 -16.10 -28.65
C GLY A 161 -10.31 -14.76 -28.28
N GLU A 162 -9.87 -14.05 -29.31
CA GLU A 162 -9.60 -12.60 -29.44
C GLU A 162 -9.69 -11.72 -28.17
N HIS A 163 -8.56 -11.09 -27.79
CA HIS A 163 -8.51 -10.06 -26.75
C HIS A 163 -8.89 -8.66 -27.29
N ASP A 164 -10.19 -8.38 -27.34
CA ASP A 164 -10.66 -6.99 -27.31
C ASP A 164 -10.63 -6.43 -25.88
N MET A 165 -10.38 -5.13 -25.73
CA MET A 165 -10.17 -4.43 -24.46
C MET A 165 -11.46 -3.80 -23.89
N ASP A 166 -12.61 -4.39 -24.21
CA ASP A 166 -13.91 -3.91 -23.73
C ASP A 166 -14.13 -4.26 -22.26
N ARG A 167 -14.46 -3.23 -21.46
CA ARG A 167 -14.54 -3.32 -20.00
C ARG A 167 -15.90 -3.84 -19.55
N LYS A 168 -16.13 -5.14 -19.74
CA LYS A 168 -17.23 -5.83 -19.06
C LYS A 168 -17.08 -5.65 -17.54
N PRO A 169 -18.08 -5.07 -16.84
CA PRO A 169 -18.03 -4.98 -15.38
C PRO A 169 -18.04 -6.40 -14.82
N VAL A 170 -17.00 -6.76 -14.07
CA VAL A 170 -17.01 -8.00 -13.28
C VAL A 170 -18.14 -7.87 -12.28
N LEU A 171 -19.21 -8.66 -12.49
CA LEU A 171 -20.34 -8.70 -11.56
C LEU A 171 -19.82 -9.04 -10.16
N PRO A 172 -20.18 -8.29 -9.12
CA PRO A 172 -19.64 -8.52 -7.79
C PRO A 172 -19.99 -9.93 -7.33
N LEU A 173 -18.97 -10.66 -6.83
CA LEU A 173 -19.14 -12.00 -6.29
C LEU A 173 -20.26 -12.00 -5.24
N ARG A 174 -21.33 -12.74 -5.54
CA ARG A 174 -22.56 -12.76 -4.77
C ARG A 174 -22.31 -13.43 -3.42
N LEU A 175 -22.03 -12.63 -2.38
CA LEU A 175 -22.05 -13.12 -0.99
C LEU A 175 -23.51 -13.41 -0.60
N GLU A 176 -23.98 -14.62 -0.87
CA GLU A 176 -25.37 -15.09 -0.65
C GLU A 176 -25.74 -15.30 0.83
N GLN A 177 -25.13 -14.54 1.75
CA GLN A 177 -25.31 -14.72 3.19
C GLN A 177 -25.69 -13.40 3.84
N ALA A 178 -27.00 -13.15 3.88
CA ALA A 178 -27.59 -12.16 4.77
C ALA A 178 -27.19 -12.48 6.22
N PRO A 179 -26.98 -11.47 7.09
CA PRO A 179 -26.60 -11.70 8.47
C PRO A 179 -27.70 -12.44 9.23
N LEU A 180 -27.33 -13.28 10.20
CA LEU A 180 -28.30 -14.05 11.03
C LEU A 180 -29.31 -13.15 11.74
N TRP A 181 -28.96 -11.88 11.98
CA TRP A 181 -29.85 -10.83 12.47
C TRP A 181 -29.28 -9.44 12.12
N SER A 182 -30.18 -8.45 11.95
CA SER A 182 -29.86 -7.07 11.56
C SER A 182 -29.63 -6.15 12.77
N THR A 183 -28.52 -5.43 12.77
CA THR A 183 -28.15 -4.41 13.78
C THR A 183 -28.68 -3.01 13.39
N ALA A 184 -28.50 -2.03 14.29
CA ALA A 184 -28.58 -0.62 13.92
C ALA A 184 -27.50 -0.24 12.88
N ALA A 185 -26.27 -0.73 13.05
CA ALA A 185 -25.16 -0.45 12.14
C ALA A 185 -25.40 -0.96 10.71
N ASP A 186 -26.10 -2.09 10.52
CA ASP A 186 -26.48 -2.55 9.17
C ASP A 186 -27.47 -1.60 8.49
N LYS A 187 -28.37 -0.95 9.26
CA LYS A 187 -29.26 0.10 8.74
C LYS A 187 -28.49 1.38 8.42
N GLU A 188 -27.51 1.75 9.23
CA GLU A 188 -26.60 2.87 8.97
C GLU A 188 -25.75 2.64 7.71
N LEU A 189 -25.29 1.39 7.46
CA LEU A 189 -24.58 1.00 6.24
C LEU A 189 -25.50 1.01 5.00
N ILE A 190 -26.75 0.54 5.10
CA ILE A 190 -27.73 0.60 3.99
C ILE A 190 -28.09 2.06 3.66
N TYR A 191 -28.31 2.91 4.67
CA TYR A 191 -28.48 4.34 4.49
C TYR A 191 -27.26 4.96 3.82
N ALA A 192 -26.05 4.66 4.30
CA ALA A 192 -24.81 5.15 3.69
C ALA A 192 -24.70 4.73 2.21
N LYS A 193 -25.01 3.48 1.85
CA LYS A 193 -24.97 3.03 0.44
C LYS A 193 -25.95 3.81 -0.44
N LYS A 194 -27.19 4.03 0.03
CA LYS A 194 -28.20 4.84 -0.68
C LYS A 194 -27.76 6.30 -0.82
N ASP A 195 -27.17 6.89 0.22
CA ASP A 195 -26.74 8.29 0.30
C ASP A 195 -25.45 8.57 -0.52
N ILE A 196 -24.49 7.62 -0.58
CA ILE A 196 -23.30 7.67 -1.45
C ILE A 196 -23.67 7.52 -2.93
N THR A 197 -24.60 6.61 -3.26
CA THR A 197 -25.03 6.40 -4.65
C THR A 197 -25.69 7.65 -5.24
N ASN A 198 -26.36 8.44 -4.39
CA ASN A 198 -27.01 9.71 -4.74
C ASN A 198 -26.18 10.94 -4.32
N ALA A 199 -24.84 10.81 -4.22
CA ALA A 199 -23.98 11.89 -3.75
C ALA A 199 -24.07 13.15 -4.63
N PRO A 200 -24.25 14.35 -4.05
CA PRO A 200 -24.39 15.59 -4.81
C PRO A 200 -23.10 15.95 -5.54
N LEU A 201 -23.23 16.56 -6.73
CA LEU A 201 -22.10 16.93 -7.58
C LEU A 201 -21.15 17.90 -6.86
N THR A 202 -19.93 17.42 -6.60
CA THR A 202 -18.83 18.23 -6.08
C THR A 202 -17.96 18.68 -7.26
N LEU A 203 -18.05 19.96 -7.61
CA LEU A 203 -17.28 20.57 -8.70
C LEU A 203 -15.94 21.10 -8.19
N ASP A 204 -15.99 21.99 -7.19
CA ASP A 204 -14.83 22.58 -6.53
C ASP A 204 -14.83 22.20 -5.05
N ASP A 205 -13.70 21.64 -4.59
CA ASP A 205 -13.44 21.33 -3.19
C ASP A 205 -12.00 21.72 -2.85
N PRO A 206 -11.75 22.48 -1.76
CA PRO A 206 -10.41 22.97 -1.44
C PRO A 206 -9.43 21.85 -1.03
N ASP A 207 -9.95 20.71 -0.55
CA ASP A 207 -9.14 19.55 -0.21
C ASP A 207 -9.00 18.56 -1.38
N LEU A 208 -9.98 18.47 -2.30
CA LEU A 208 -10.04 17.39 -3.29
C LEU A 208 -9.95 17.88 -4.74
N TYR A 209 -8.78 17.69 -5.36
CA TYR A 209 -8.60 17.95 -6.79
C TYR A 209 -9.24 16.83 -7.64
N ALA A 210 -10.46 17.09 -8.12
CA ALA A 210 -11.35 16.10 -8.75
C ALA A 210 -10.70 15.15 -9.79
N PRO A 211 -9.81 15.58 -10.72
CA PRO A 211 -9.21 14.69 -11.72
C PRO A 211 -8.30 13.58 -11.17
N LEU A 212 -7.93 13.62 -9.88
CA LEU A 212 -7.25 12.51 -9.20
C LEU A 212 -8.19 11.39 -8.74
N PHE A 213 -9.51 11.60 -8.76
CA PHE A 213 -10.52 10.69 -8.24
C PHE A 213 -11.36 10.09 -9.36
N ARG A 214 -12.02 8.95 -9.09
CA ARG A 214 -12.86 8.27 -10.08
C ARG A 214 -14.19 8.99 -10.41
N ASN A 215 -14.83 9.85 -9.59
CA ASN A 215 -15.42 9.49 -8.30
C ASN A 215 -15.40 10.56 -7.20
N VAL A 216 -15.05 11.85 -7.44
CA VAL A 216 -14.83 12.81 -6.32
C VAL A 216 -16.07 13.02 -5.43
N SER A 217 -17.27 13.10 -6.01
CA SER A 217 -18.53 13.32 -5.27
C SER A 217 -18.85 12.12 -4.37
N MET A 218 -18.78 10.91 -4.93
CA MET A 218 -19.01 9.66 -4.18
C MET A 218 -17.93 9.44 -3.12
N PHE A 219 -16.66 9.68 -3.44
CA PHE A 219 -15.55 9.56 -2.49
C PHE A 219 -15.72 10.52 -1.32
N LYS A 220 -15.92 11.82 -1.59
CA LYS A 220 -16.16 12.84 -0.57
C LYS A 220 -17.32 12.44 0.33
N ARG A 221 -18.44 12.02 -0.27
CA ARG A 221 -19.63 11.67 0.51
C ARG A 221 -19.47 10.40 1.34
N SER A 222 -18.81 9.38 0.79
CA SER A 222 -18.45 8.16 1.51
C SER A 222 -17.52 8.44 2.68
N TYR A 223 -16.58 9.36 2.50
CA TYR A 223 -15.65 9.82 3.53
C TYR A 223 -16.34 10.62 4.65
N GLU A 224 -17.24 11.57 4.33
CA GLU A 224 -18.08 12.28 5.31
C GLU A 224 -18.93 11.30 6.15
N LEU A 225 -19.49 10.28 5.50
CA LEU A 225 -20.28 9.24 6.16
C LEU A 225 -19.43 8.31 7.02
N MET A 226 -18.20 8.00 6.60
CA MET A 226 -17.21 7.29 7.42
C MET A 226 -16.92 8.06 8.72
N GLU A 227 -16.49 9.33 8.60
CA GLU A 227 -16.13 10.16 9.78
C GLU A 227 -17.31 10.30 10.76
N ARG A 228 -18.55 10.39 10.25
CA ARG A 228 -19.76 10.48 11.08
C ARG A 228 -20.18 9.15 11.70
N LEU A 229 -20.27 8.07 10.92
CA LEU A 229 -20.95 6.83 11.31
C LEU A 229 -20.00 5.73 11.79
N LEU A 230 -18.88 5.50 11.09
CA LEU A 230 -18.06 4.28 11.26
C LEU A 230 -17.67 4.06 12.73
N LYS A 231 -18.00 2.87 13.25
CA LYS A 231 -17.47 2.35 14.51
C LYS A 231 -16.81 0.98 14.31
N VAL A 232 -15.63 0.81 14.88
CA VAL A 232 -14.81 -0.40 14.82
C VAL A 232 -14.69 -0.99 16.22
N PHE A 233 -15.03 -2.26 16.38
CA PHE A 233 -14.61 -3.03 17.55
C PHE A 233 -13.27 -3.70 17.24
N ILE A 234 -12.35 -3.72 18.21
CA ILE A 234 -11.05 -4.38 18.08
C ILE A 234 -11.05 -5.54 19.06
N TYR A 235 -10.84 -6.78 18.60
CA TYR A 235 -10.68 -7.91 19.51
C TYR A 235 -9.44 -7.71 20.39
N HIS A 236 -9.55 -7.96 21.69
CA HIS A 236 -8.45 -7.85 22.67
C HIS A 236 -7.74 -9.18 22.94
N ASP A 237 -8.02 -10.19 22.12
CA ASP A 237 -7.58 -11.57 22.27
C ASP A 237 -6.34 -11.86 21.43
N GLY A 238 -5.53 -12.82 21.91
CA GLY A 238 -4.29 -13.22 21.26
C GLY A 238 -3.03 -12.69 21.98
N ALA A 239 -1.93 -13.43 21.85
CA ALA A 239 -0.69 -13.14 22.59
C ALA A 239 0.26 -12.21 21.81
N LYS A 240 0.95 -11.32 22.54
CA LYS A 240 2.12 -10.62 22.01
C LYS A 240 3.28 -11.63 21.82
N PRO A 241 4.12 -11.50 20.78
CA PRO A 241 4.21 -10.38 19.85
C PRO A 241 3.36 -10.50 18.58
N ILE A 242 2.52 -11.54 18.42
CA ILE A 242 1.74 -11.72 17.18
C ILE A 242 0.58 -10.71 17.09
N PHE A 243 -0.09 -10.45 18.21
CA PHE A 243 -1.21 -9.51 18.30
C PHE A 243 -0.80 -8.20 18.99
N HIS A 244 -1.49 -7.09 18.68
CA HIS A 244 -1.34 -5.79 19.36
C HIS A 244 0.12 -5.28 19.46
N SER A 245 0.92 -5.55 18.44
CA SER A 245 2.39 -5.40 18.48
C SER A 245 2.91 -4.81 17.16
N PRO A 246 2.64 -3.52 16.91
CA PRO A 246 2.86 -2.90 15.60
C PRO A 246 4.33 -2.71 15.26
N GLU A 247 4.79 -3.30 14.15
CA GLU A 247 6.10 -3.02 13.56
C GLU A 247 6.03 -1.75 12.70
N LEU A 248 6.80 -0.73 13.05
CA LEU A 248 6.65 0.64 12.50
C LEU A 248 7.73 1.04 11.49
N LYS A 249 8.71 0.15 11.25
CA LYS A 249 9.87 0.35 10.37
C LYS A 249 9.96 -0.76 9.30
N GLY A 250 10.86 -0.58 8.34
CA GLY A 250 11.05 -1.54 7.24
C GLY A 250 9.95 -1.41 6.18
N ILE A 251 9.81 -2.44 5.35
CA ILE A 251 8.87 -2.46 4.21
C ILE A 251 7.42 -2.75 4.64
N TYR A 252 7.22 -3.57 5.66
CA TYR A 252 5.91 -3.96 6.18
C TYR A 252 5.26 -2.91 7.10
N ALA A 253 5.89 -1.73 7.25
CA ALA A 253 5.52 -0.73 8.24
C ALA A 253 4.07 -0.24 8.13
N SER A 254 3.46 -0.26 6.94
CA SER A 254 2.05 0.12 6.74
C SER A 254 1.07 -0.65 7.63
N GLU A 255 1.36 -1.93 7.89
CA GLU A 255 0.56 -2.82 8.74
C GLU A 255 0.57 -2.35 10.20
N GLY A 256 1.77 -2.17 10.77
CA GLY A 256 1.92 -1.70 12.15
C GLY A 256 1.50 -0.25 12.35
N TRP A 257 1.71 0.62 11.35
CA TRP A 257 1.21 1.99 11.41
C TRP A 257 -0.31 2.05 11.42
N PHE A 258 -1.01 1.26 10.61
CA PHE A 258 -2.46 1.13 10.70
C PHE A 258 -2.89 0.60 12.07
N MET A 259 -2.33 -0.53 12.51
CA MET A 259 -2.68 -1.17 13.80
C MET A 259 -2.56 -0.18 14.97
N LYS A 260 -1.40 0.49 15.09
CA LYS A 260 -1.13 1.51 16.12
C LYS A 260 -2.14 2.66 16.08
N LEU A 261 -2.42 3.19 14.89
CA LEU A 261 -3.29 4.37 14.74
C LEU A 261 -4.77 4.02 14.94
N MET A 262 -5.17 2.80 14.57
CA MET A 262 -6.51 2.25 14.81
C MET A 262 -6.74 2.03 16.31
N GLU A 263 -5.82 1.35 17.00
CA GLU A 263 -5.91 1.09 18.45
C GLU A 263 -5.94 2.37 19.30
N ALA A 264 -5.27 3.43 18.85
CA ALA A 264 -5.24 4.72 19.55
C ALA A 264 -6.46 5.63 19.24
N ASN A 265 -7.33 5.27 18.30
CA ASN A 265 -8.33 6.20 17.76
C ASN A 265 -9.62 6.27 18.62
N GLN A 266 -9.88 7.44 19.20
CA GLN A 266 -11.05 7.66 20.07
C GLN A 266 -12.37 7.94 19.34
N ASN A 267 -12.33 8.25 18.03
CA ASN A 267 -13.51 8.61 17.23
C ASN A 267 -14.14 7.38 16.55
N PHE A 268 -13.30 6.44 16.13
CA PHE A 268 -13.70 5.23 15.41
C PHE A 268 -13.80 3.99 16.33
N VAL A 269 -12.99 3.83 17.38
CA VAL A 269 -13.04 2.64 18.23
C VAL A 269 -14.24 2.67 19.19
N VAL A 270 -14.95 1.54 19.31
CA VAL A 270 -15.98 1.32 20.34
C VAL A 270 -15.60 0.16 21.26
N ARG A 271 -15.91 0.31 22.55
CA ARG A 271 -15.80 -0.76 23.56
C ARG A 271 -16.99 -1.72 23.57
N ASP A 272 -18.15 -1.24 23.12
CA ASP A 272 -19.36 -2.05 22.96
C ASP A 272 -19.43 -2.60 21.53
N PRO A 273 -19.25 -3.91 21.32
CA PRO A 273 -19.29 -4.52 19.99
C PRO A 273 -20.68 -4.41 19.33
N ASN A 274 -21.77 -4.22 20.08
CA ASN A 274 -23.12 -4.09 19.51
C ASN A 274 -23.32 -2.78 18.74
N ARG A 275 -22.39 -1.82 18.89
CA ARG A 275 -22.33 -0.56 18.15
C ARG A 275 -21.37 -0.59 16.96
N ALA A 276 -20.67 -1.69 16.72
CA ALA A 276 -19.67 -1.80 15.67
C ALA A 276 -20.31 -2.04 14.30
N HIS A 277 -19.78 -1.35 13.29
CA HIS A 277 -20.03 -1.60 11.87
C HIS A 277 -19.02 -2.61 11.28
N LEU A 278 -17.86 -2.73 11.94
CA LEU A 278 -16.71 -3.53 11.53
C LEU A 278 -15.94 -4.08 12.74
N PHE A 279 -15.35 -5.26 12.57
CA PHE A 279 -14.57 -5.97 13.59
C PHE A 279 -13.12 -6.17 13.14
N TYR A 280 -12.16 -5.50 13.78
CA TYR A 280 -10.74 -5.59 13.44
C TYR A 280 -10.07 -6.78 14.14
N LEU A 281 -9.32 -7.58 13.38
CA LEU A 281 -8.44 -8.66 13.84
C LEU A 281 -6.99 -8.13 13.91
N PRO A 282 -6.45 -7.78 15.10
CA PRO A 282 -5.20 -7.02 15.23
C PRO A 282 -3.95 -7.92 15.30
N TYR A 283 -3.83 -8.88 14.37
CA TYR A 283 -2.61 -9.68 14.20
C TYR A 283 -1.66 -9.03 13.20
N SER A 284 -0.36 -9.28 13.34
CA SER A 284 0.68 -8.85 12.40
C SER A 284 1.15 -10.03 11.54
N SER A 285 1.15 -9.86 10.23
CA SER A 285 1.62 -10.90 9.30
C SER A 285 3.14 -11.07 9.34
N ARG A 286 3.89 -9.99 9.60
CA ARG A 286 5.34 -10.07 9.88
C ARG A 286 5.64 -10.78 11.20
N GLN A 287 4.82 -10.59 12.23
CA GLN A 287 5.03 -11.30 13.50
C GLN A 287 4.63 -12.78 13.40
N LEU A 288 3.64 -13.15 12.59
CA LEU A 288 3.35 -14.56 12.29
C LEU A 288 4.58 -15.25 11.67
N GLU A 289 5.19 -14.65 10.64
CA GLU A 289 6.40 -15.20 10.02
C GLU A 289 7.56 -15.28 11.02
N HIS A 290 7.91 -14.18 11.68
CA HIS A 290 9.08 -14.11 12.56
C HIS A 290 9.01 -15.06 13.78
N ASN A 291 7.80 -15.42 14.25
CA ASN A 291 7.62 -16.23 15.45
C ASN A 291 7.14 -17.67 15.17
N LEU A 292 6.66 -18.00 13.96
CA LEU A 292 6.10 -19.32 13.63
C LEU A 292 6.68 -19.98 12.38
N TYR A 293 7.39 -19.25 11.50
CA TYR A 293 8.02 -19.87 10.33
C TYR A 293 9.27 -20.64 10.74
N VAL A 294 9.45 -21.83 10.16
CA VAL A 294 10.67 -22.64 10.32
C VAL A 294 11.57 -22.44 9.09
N PRO A 295 12.74 -21.78 9.20
CA PRO A 295 13.61 -21.54 8.06
C PRO A 295 13.98 -22.83 7.31
N GLY A 296 13.87 -22.81 5.97
CA GLY A 296 14.16 -23.95 5.10
C GLY A 296 13.06 -25.02 5.01
N SER A 297 11.99 -24.93 5.81
CA SER A 297 10.82 -25.83 5.71
C SER A 297 10.02 -25.68 4.41
N ASN A 298 10.12 -24.52 3.76
CA ASN A 298 9.30 -24.10 2.62
C ASN A 298 7.77 -24.18 2.85
N SER A 299 7.32 -24.27 4.11
CA SER A 299 5.90 -24.33 4.48
C SER A 299 5.49 -23.16 5.35
N ILE A 300 4.43 -22.48 4.94
CA ILE A 300 3.73 -21.43 5.70
C ILE A 300 2.57 -21.99 6.54
N GLU A 301 2.37 -23.31 6.52
CA GLU A 301 1.24 -23.98 7.17
C GLU A 301 1.13 -23.71 8.69
N PRO A 302 2.22 -23.61 9.49
CA PRO A 302 2.13 -23.27 10.90
C PRO A 302 1.44 -21.93 11.17
N LEU A 303 1.64 -20.93 10.30
CA LEU A 303 1.00 -19.61 10.40
C LEU A 303 -0.52 -19.74 10.15
N SER A 304 -0.89 -20.53 9.14
CA SER A 304 -2.29 -20.76 8.77
C SER A 304 -3.04 -21.61 9.80
N ILE A 305 -2.39 -22.60 10.41
CA ILE A 305 -2.94 -23.38 11.53
C ILE A 305 -3.16 -22.45 12.74
N PHE A 306 -2.17 -21.63 13.08
CA PHE A 306 -2.26 -20.69 14.20
C PHE A 306 -3.42 -19.69 14.02
N ILE A 307 -3.56 -19.09 12.82
CA ILE A 307 -4.65 -18.16 12.53
C ILE A 307 -6.00 -18.87 12.46
N LYS A 308 -6.10 -20.09 11.91
CA LYS A 308 -7.33 -20.89 11.97
C LYS A 308 -7.77 -21.10 13.43
N ASN A 309 -6.87 -21.59 14.28
CA ASN A 309 -7.16 -21.87 15.69
C ASN A 309 -7.55 -20.60 16.47
N TYR A 310 -6.98 -19.44 16.13
CA TYR A 310 -7.41 -18.15 16.68
C TYR A 310 -8.85 -17.80 16.26
N ILE A 311 -9.24 -17.98 14.99
CA ILE A 311 -10.62 -17.70 14.55
C ILE A 311 -11.62 -18.74 15.09
N ASP A 312 -11.24 -20.02 15.22
CA ASP A 312 -12.05 -21.04 15.89
C ASP A 312 -12.36 -20.60 17.35
N MET A 313 -11.36 -20.04 18.05
CA MET A 313 -11.50 -19.52 19.41
C MET A 313 -12.34 -18.23 19.46
N ILE A 314 -12.17 -17.29 18.52
CA ILE A 314 -12.99 -16.08 18.43
C ILE A 314 -14.47 -16.40 18.15
N SER A 315 -14.75 -17.34 17.25
CA SER A 315 -16.11 -17.75 16.87
C SER A 315 -16.82 -18.57 17.95
N ALA A 316 -16.07 -19.33 18.76
CA ALA A 316 -16.59 -19.96 19.98
C ALA A 316 -16.83 -18.97 21.12
N LYS A 317 -15.97 -17.95 21.27
CA LYS A 317 -16.02 -16.99 22.38
C LYS A 317 -17.01 -15.84 22.17
N TYR A 318 -17.26 -15.43 20.93
CA TYR A 318 -18.07 -14.25 20.61
C TYR A 318 -19.11 -14.49 19.51
N PRO A 319 -20.37 -14.05 19.68
CA PRO A 319 -21.44 -14.28 18.70
C PRO A 319 -21.24 -13.48 17.39
N TYR A 320 -20.40 -12.45 17.39
CA TYR A 320 -20.27 -11.51 16.29
C TYR A 320 -19.65 -12.13 15.03
N TRP A 321 -18.72 -13.08 15.16
CA TRP A 321 -18.20 -13.82 14.00
C TRP A 321 -19.33 -14.60 13.30
N ASN A 322 -20.09 -15.37 14.07
CA ASN A 322 -21.13 -16.27 13.56
C ASN A 322 -22.31 -15.50 12.93
N ARG A 323 -22.56 -14.26 13.37
CA ARG A 323 -23.59 -13.34 12.83
C ARG A 323 -23.48 -13.13 11.32
N THR A 324 -22.25 -13.06 10.80
CA THR A 324 -21.94 -12.70 9.41
C THR A 324 -21.00 -13.71 8.73
N LYS A 325 -20.56 -14.73 9.47
CA LYS A 325 -19.45 -15.64 9.12
C LYS A 325 -18.20 -14.86 8.69
N GLY A 326 -17.84 -13.87 9.50
CA GLY A 326 -16.68 -13.02 9.29
C GLY A 326 -16.81 -11.93 8.21
N ALA A 327 -18.00 -11.68 7.63
CA ALA A 327 -18.19 -10.70 6.55
C ALA A 327 -18.26 -9.22 7.01
N ASP A 328 -18.39 -8.96 8.31
CA ASP A 328 -18.15 -7.64 8.92
C ASP A 328 -16.79 -7.56 9.65
N HIS A 329 -15.91 -8.54 9.43
CA HIS A 329 -14.56 -8.57 9.97
C HIS A 329 -13.55 -8.09 8.92
N PHE A 330 -12.42 -7.56 9.41
CA PHE A 330 -11.28 -7.23 8.55
C PHE A 330 -9.95 -7.45 9.27
N PHE A 331 -8.89 -7.66 8.49
CA PHE A 331 -7.51 -7.62 8.96
C PHE A 331 -6.64 -6.83 7.98
N VAL A 332 -5.45 -6.47 8.44
CA VAL A 332 -4.45 -5.71 7.68
C VAL A 332 -3.16 -6.53 7.66
N ALA A 333 -2.62 -6.80 6.47
CA ALA A 333 -1.38 -7.57 6.33
C ALA A 333 -0.48 -7.03 5.20
N CYS A 334 0.82 -6.88 5.46
CA CYS A 334 1.79 -6.46 4.45
C CYS A 334 2.92 -7.43 4.12
N HIS A 335 3.06 -8.57 4.82
CA HIS A 335 3.92 -9.63 4.28
C HIS A 335 3.30 -10.19 3.00
N ASP A 336 4.13 -10.58 2.03
CA ASP A 336 3.70 -11.27 0.80
C ASP A 336 2.89 -12.54 1.08
N TRP A 337 3.19 -13.24 2.18
CA TRP A 337 2.48 -14.40 2.74
C TRP A 337 1.16 -14.05 3.46
N GLY A 338 0.92 -12.78 3.78
CA GLY A 338 -0.27 -12.30 4.50
C GLY A 338 -1.60 -12.84 3.96
N PRO A 339 -1.87 -12.78 2.63
CA PRO A 339 -3.09 -13.34 2.03
C PRO A 339 -3.26 -14.85 2.29
N TYR A 340 -2.14 -15.59 2.31
CA TYR A 340 -2.09 -17.04 2.40
C TYR A 340 -2.29 -17.57 3.83
N THR A 341 -2.08 -16.75 4.85
CA THR A 341 -2.37 -17.10 6.27
C THR A 341 -3.83 -17.50 6.49
N THR A 342 -4.73 -17.12 5.57
CA THR A 342 -6.16 -17.46 5.62
C THR A 342 -6.49 -18.84 5.03
N LYS A 343 -5.54 -19.54 4.38
CA LYS A 343 -5.81 -20.70 3.50
C LYS A 343 -6.55 -21.86 4.18
N LEU A 344 -6.39 -22.04 5.51
CA LEU A 344 -7.01 -23.12 6.28
C LEU A 344 -8.32 -22.74 7.00
N HIS A 345 -8.82 -21.51 6.87
CA HIS A 345 -10.11 -21.11 7.41
C HIS A 345 -10.98 -20.45 6.33
N ASP A 346 -11.98 -21.18 5.85
CA ASP A 346 -12.63 -20.85 4.57
C ASP A 346 -13.48 -19.57 4.62
N GLU A 347 -14.12 -19.27 5.77
CA GLU A 347 -14.84 -18.02 6.01
C GLU A 347 -13.91 -16.79 6.05
N LEU A 348 -12.81 -16.87 6.82
CA LEU A 348 -11.76 -15.84 6.88
C LEU A 348 -11.15 -15.55 5.49
N ARG A 349 -10.99 -16.59 4.66
CA ARG A 349 -10.45 -16.46 3.30
C ARG A 349 -11.42 -15.77 2.35
N LYS A 350 -12.69 -16.18 2.37
CA LYS A 350 -13.73 -15.79 1.40
C LYS A 350 -14.47 -14.53 1.81
N ASN A 351 -14.93 -14.45 3.06
CA ASN A 351 -15.89 -13.44 3.51
C ASN A 351 -15.17 -12.18 4.01
N THR A 352 -14.32 -12.34 5.02
CA THR A 352 -13.57 -11.25 5.69
C THR A 352 -12.86 -10.32 4.72
N ILE A 353 -12.93 -9.02 4.99
CA ILE A 353 -12.28 -7.97 4.20
C ILE A 353 -10.77 -8.04 4.45
N LYS A 354 -10.00 -8.36 3.42
CA LYS A 354 -8.54 -8.48 3.52
C LYS A 354 -7.91 -7.20 3.02
N ALA A 355 -7.27 -6.41 3.90
CA ALA A 355 -6.46 -5.26 3.49
C ALA A 355 -5.01 -5.72 3.33
N LEU A 356 -4.52 -5.78 2.09
CA LEU A 356 -3.33 -6.55 1.72
C LEU A 356 -2.34 -5.69 0.92
N CYS A 357 -1.05 -5.68 1.29
CA CYS A 357 -0.01 -5.13 0.40
C CYS A 357 0.07 -5.97 -0.88
N ASN A 358 0.11 -7.30 -0.76
CA ASN A 358 0.08 -8.22 -1.89
C ASN A 358 -1.36 -8.35 -2.45
N ALA A 359 -1.74 -7.43 -3.35
CA ALA A 359 -3.06 -7.36 -3.98
C ALA A 359 -3.07 -7.93 -5.41
N ASP A 360 -2.62 -9.18 -5.57
CA ASP A 360 -2.61 -9.91 -6.84
C ASP A 360 -3.93 -10.67 -7.08
N LEU A 361 -4.49 -10.50 -8.28
CA LEU A 361 -5.68 -11.21 -8.77
C LEU A 361 -5.39 -12.64 -9.23
N SER A 362 -4.13 -12.97 -9.55
CA SER A 362 -3.73 -14.19 -10.30
C SER A 362 -4.21 -15.51 -9.69
N GLU A 363 -4.18 -15.62 -8.35
CA GLU A 363 -4.57 -16.83 -7.61
C GLU A 363 -5.97 -16.73 -6.98
N GLY A 364 -6.73 -15.66 -7.27
CA GLY A 364 -8.08 -15.43 -6.73
C GLY A 364 -8.13 -15.18 -5.21
N ILE A 365 -6.98 -14.96 -4.57
CA ILE A 365 -6.88 -14.71 -3.12
C ILE A 365 -7.30 -13.27 -2.80
N PHE A 366 -6.94 -12.30 -3.65
CA PHE A 366 -7.44 -10.93 -3.58
C PHE A 366 -8.69 -10.76 -4.45
N ILE A 367 -9.80 -10.29 -3.88
CA ILE A 367 -11.06 -10.07 -4.60
C ILE A 367 -11.31 -8.56 -4.74
N ARG A 368 -11.06 -8.00 -5.95
CA ARG A 368 -11.28 -6.57 -6.24
C ARG A 368 -12.70 -6.13 -5.90
N GLY A 369 -12.83 -5.02 -5.18
CA GLY A 369 -14.12 -4.48 -4.72
C GLY A 369 -14.63 -5.07 -3.39
N LYS A 370 -14.01 -6.14 -2.88
CA LYS A 370 -14.24 -6.67 -1.52
C LYS A 370 -13.01 -6.54 -0.63
N ASP A 371 -11.85 -6.92 -1.16
CA ASP A 371 -10.55 -6.78 -0.50
C ASP A 371 -9.92 -5.43 -0.87
N VAL A 372 -9.04 -4.93 -0.01
CA VAL A 372 -8.49 -3.56 -0.06
C VAL A 372 -7.00 -3.60 -0.38
N SER A 373 -6.60 -2.91 -1.46
CA SER A 373 -5.18 -2.78 -1.81
C SER A 373 -4.52 -1.76 -0.90
N LEU A 374 -3.52 -2.23 -0.15
CA LEU A 374 -2.84 -1.50 0.91
C LEU A 374 -1.52 -0.91 0.36
N PRO A 375 -1.26 0.40 0.50
CA PRO A 375 0.01 0.99 0.06
C PRO A 375 1.17 0.47 0.92
N GLU A 376 2.12 -0.21 0.31
CA GLU A 376 3.38 -0.62 0.95
C GLU A 376 4.27 0.61 1.16
N THR A 377 4.78 0.80 2.39
CA THR A 377 5.58 2.00 2.73
C THR A 377 6.85 1.64 3.48
N PHE A 378 8.00 2.07 2.95
CA PHE A 378 9.30 1.81 3.56
C PHE A 378 9.69 2.93 4.54
N LEU A 379 9.52 2.69 5.84
CA LEU A 379 9.84 3.66 6.89
C LEU A 379 11.16 3.33 7.59
N ARG A 380 12.17 4.20 7.40
CA ARG A 380 13.45 4.14 8.15
C ARG A 380 13.37 4.75 9.55
N ALA A 381 12.60 5.81 9.72
CA ALA A 381 12.62 6.64 10.92
C ALA A 381 11.18 6.94 11.41
N PRO A 382 10.54 6.05 12.18
CA PRO A 382 9.11 6.17 12.51
C PRO A 382 8.76 7.41 13.35
N ARG A 383 9.75 8.05 13.99
CA ARG A 383 9.58 9.34 14.69
C ARG A 383 9.53 10.56 13.76
N ARG A 384 9.87 10.39 12.47
CA ARG A 384 9.88 11.44 11.44
C ARG A 384 9.43 10.88 10.08
N PRO A 385 8.17 10.41 9.95
CA PRO A 385 7.68 9.76 8.72
C PRO A 385 7.73 10.70 7.50
N LEU A 386 7.54 12.01 7.69
CA LEU A 386 7.56 13.01 6.62
C LEU A 386 8.96 13.50 6.21
N ARG A 387 10.03 12.80 6.62
CA ARG A 387 11.42 13.22 6.37
C ARG A 387 11.80 13.00 4.89
N ASP A 388 12.56 13.95 4.34
CA ASP A 388 13.19 13.87 3.01
C ASP A 388 12.20 13.73 1.83
N ILE A 389 10.92 14.07 2.03
CA ILE A 389 9.86 14.17 1.00
C ILE A 389 10.14 15.32 0.01
N GLY A 390 9.42 15.37 -1.11
CA GLY A 390 9.46 16.41 -2.12
C GLY A 390 10.42 16.10 -3.27
N GLY A 391 10.20 16.72 -4.43
CA GLY A 391 10.94 16.45 -5.66
C GLY A 391 11.90 17.56 -6.10
N ARG A 392 12.63 17.34 -7.21
CA ARG A 392 13.16 18.45 -8.01
C ARG A 392 12.08 18.96 -8.98
N PRO A 393 12.09 20.26 -9.35
CA PRO A 393 11.26 20.78 -10.43
C PRO A 393 11.51 20.05 -11.75
N VAL A 394 10.51 20.02 -12.64
CA VAL A 394 10.56 19.35 -13.96
C VAL A 394 11.84 19.66 -14.74
N ALA A 395 12.27 20.93 -14.79
CA ALA A 395 13.47 21.35 -15.53
C ALA A 395 14.79 20.76 -14.99
N GLN A 396 14.81 20.26 -13.75
CA GLN A 396 15.98 19.67 -13.10
C GLN A 396 15.94 18.13 -13.06
N ARG A 397 14.91 17.49 -13.65
CA ARG A 397 14.80 16.03 -13.75
C ARG A 397 15.50 15.54 -15.02
N THR A 398 16.83 15.43 -14.92
CA THR A 398 17.71 15.12 -16.05
C THR A 398 17.77 13.64 -16.41
N ILE A 399 17.31 12.74 -15.53
CA ILE A 399 17.29 11.28 -15.79
C ILE A 399 15.91 10.93 -16.38
N LEU A 400 15.84 10.12 -17.43
CA LEU A 400 14.55 9.68 -17.99
C LEU A 400 13.87 8.70 -17.03
N ALA A 401 14.52 7.57 -16.75
CA ALA A 401 13.98 6.51 -15.90
C ALA A 401 15.00 6.08 -14.84
N PHE A 402 14.52 5.65 -13.68
CA PHE A 402 15.37 5.06 -12.63
C PHE A 402 14.75 3.82 -11.98
N PHE A 403 15.60 2.84 -11.70
CA PHE A 403 15.32 1.71 -10.83
C PHE A 403 16.59 1.28 -10.09
N ALA A 404 16.43 0.89 -8.81
CA ALA A 404 17.35 -0.04 -8.16
C ALA A 404 16.59 -0.92 -7.15
N GLY A 405 16.99 -2.17 -7.04
CA GLY A 405 16.37 -3.19 -6.20
C GLY A 405 16.90 -4.59 -6.48
N GLN A 406 16.72 -5.48 -5.49
CA GLN A 406 17.13 -6.88 -5.59
C GLN A 406 16.42 -7.59 -6.76
N MET A 407 17.14 -8.49 -7.44
CA MET A 407 16.72 -9.21 -8.66
C MET A 407 15.84 -10.43 -8.36
N HIS A 408 14.76 -10.22 -7.62
CA HIS A 408 13.72 -11.23 -7.39
C HIS A 408 12.47 -10.94 -8.22
N GLY A 409 11.62 -11.96 -8.39
CA GLY A 409 10.44 -11.88 -9.25
C GLY A 409 10.72 -12.10 -10.73
N ARG A 410 9.65 -12.20 -11.53
CA ARG A 410 9.76 -12.44 -12.99
C ARG A 410 10.19 -11.19 -13.78
N VAL A 411 9.74 -10.00 -13.38
CA VAL A 411 9.96 -8.76 -14.14
C VAL A 411 11.36 -8.18 -13.96
N ARG A 412 11.90 -8.18 -12.73
CA ARG A 412 13.15 -7.45 -12.43
C ARG A 412 14.39 -7.97 -13.18
N PRO A 413 14.59 -9.30 -13.31
CA PRO A 413 15.66 -9.85 -14.14
C PRO A 413 15.51 -9.46 -15.62
N VAL A 414 14.28 -9.40 -16.15
CA VAL A 414 14.02 -8.96 -17.53
C VAL A 414 14.32 -7.47 -17.70
N LEU A 415 13.88 -6.62 -16.76
CA LEU A 415 14.16 -5.18 -16.75
C LEU A 415 15.67 -4.90 -16.76
N LEU A 416 16.45 -5.63 -15.94
CA LEU A 416 17.91 -5.51 -15.92
C LEU A 416 18.54 -6.09 -17.20
N LYS A 417 18.10 -7.26 -17.67
CA LYS A 417 18.58 -7.86 -18.94
C LYS A 417 18.33 -6.94 -20.14
N CYS A 418 17.23 -6.19 -20.15
CA CYS A 418 16.91 -5.22 -21.19
C CYS A 418 17.76 -3.94 -21.07
N TRP A 419 17.80 -3.30 -19.90
CA TRP A 419 18.25 -1.91 -19.75
C TRP A 419 19.44 -1.67 -18.81
N GLY A 420 19.88 -2.67 -18.05
CA GLY A 420 20.94 -2.54 -17.06
C GLY A 420 22.26 -2.09 -17.66
N ASP A 421 22.74 -0.91 -17.24
CA ASP A 421 23.99 -0.25 -17.69
C ASP A 421 24.13 -0.05 -19.22
N LYS A 422 23.03 -0.12 -20.00
CA LYS A 422 23.06 0.04 -21.47
C LYS A 422 22.80 1.45 -22.00
N ASP A 423 22.22 2.32 -21.19
CA ASP A 423 21.73 3.63 -21.63
C ASP A 423 21.86 4.68 -20.50
N ALA A 424 22.36 5.87 -20.83
CA ALA A 424 22.71 6.89 -19.85
C ALA A 424 21.51 7.52 -19.13
N ASP A 425 20.33 7.48 -19.75
CA ASP A 425 19.08 8.06 -19.26
C ASP A 425 18.18 7.02 -18.57
N MET A 426 18.32 5.74 -18.93
CA MET A 426 17.64 4.60 -18.29
C MET A 426 18.52 4.02 -17.18
N ARG A 427 18.53 4.66 -16.00
CA ARG A 427 19.36 4.26 -14.86
C ARG A 427 18.77 3.09 -14.09
N ILE A 428 18.90 1.91 -14.68
CA ILE A 428 18.40 0.64 -14.17
C ILE A 428 19.59 -0.14 -13.56
N TYR A 429 19.53 -0.43 -12.26
CA TYR A 429 20.56 -1.18 -11.53
C TYR A 429 19.95 -2.33 -10.73
N SER A 430 20.77 -3.32 -10.37
CA SER A 430 20.43 -4.28 -9.30
C SER A 430 20.61 -3.62 -7.94
N ARG A 431 21.80 -3.67 -7.35
CA ARG A 431 22.20 -2.82 -6.22
C ARG A 431 22.87 -1.56 -6.78
N LEU A 432 22.62 -0.39 -6.18
CA LEU A 432 23.33 0.84 -6.56
C LEU A 432 24.84 0.66 -6.32
N PRO A 433 25.71 0.84 -7.34
CA PRO A 433 27.15 0.74 -7.17
C PRO A 433 27.68 1.71 -6.12
N HIS A 434 28.65 1.29 -5.30
CA HIS A 434 29.19 2.11 -4.21
C HIS A 434 29.72 3.48 -4.69
N ARG A 435 30.33 3.54 -5.88
CA ARG A 435 30.76 4.79 -6.55
C ARG A 435 29.61 5.74 -6.87
N ILE A 436 28.41 5.21 -7.13
CA ILE A 436 27.20 6.01 -7.37
C ILE A 436 26.62 6.48 -6.03
N THR A 437 26.48 5.60 -5.02
CA THR A 437 25.95 5.98 -3.71
C THR A 437 26.71 7.13 -3.05
N ARG A 438 28.06 7.14 -3.15
CA ARG A 438 28.93 8.24 -2.68
C ARG A 438 28.79 9.56 -3.45
N ARG A 439 28.15 9.57 -4.63
CA ARG A 439 27.91 10.76 -5.46
C ARG A 439 26.47 11.26 -5.39
N ARG A 440 25.50 10.34 -5.41
CA ARG A 440 24.07 10.57 -5.20
C ARG A 440 23.47 9.28 -4.63
N ASN A 441 22.88 9.36 -3.44
CA ASN A 441 22.15 8.23 -2.87
C ASN A 441 20.88 7.88 -3.68
N TYR A 442 20.17 6.83 -3.24
CA TYR A 442 18.93 6.33 -3.85
C TYR A 442 17.87 7.44 -4.04
N VAL A 443 17.60 8.18 -2.96
CA VAL A 443 16.62 9.29 -2.95
C VAL A 443 17.00 10.39 -3.94
N GLN A 444 18.28 10.75 -4.03
CA GLN A 444 18.75 11.75 -5.00
C GLN A 444 18.68 11.29 -6.46
N HIS A 445 18.56 9.98 -6.74
CA HIS A 445 18.20 9.50 -8.07
C HIS A 445 16.70 9.69 -8.33
N MET A 446 15.81 9.19 -7.46
CA MET A 446 14.36 9.34 -7.64
C MET A 446 13.91 10.79 -7.73
N LYS A 447 14.45 11.69 -6.88
CA LYS A 447 14.18 13.15 -6.96
C LYS A 447 14.69 13.79 -8.27
N SER A 448 15.59 13.15 -9.01
CA SER A 448 16.20 13.65 -10.25
C SER A 448 15.72 12.95 -11.52
N SER A 449 14.82 11.96 -11.42
CA SER A 449 14.26 11.22 -12.55
C SER A 449 12.89 11.74 -12.94
N LYS A 450 12.55 11.65 -14.22
CA LYS A 450 11.18 11.91 -14.70
C LYS A 450 10.26 10.77 -14.25
N TYR A 451 10.68 9.55 -14.53
CA TYR A 451 9.98 8.30 -14.27
C TYR A 451 10.73 7.42 -13.27
N CYS A 452 10.00 6.77 -12.37
CA CYS A 452 10.52 5.82 -11.39
C CYS A 452 9.87 4.46 -11.61
N ILE A 453 10.66 3.48 -12.07
CA ILE A 453 10.12 2.19 -12.50
C ILE A 453 9.82 1.35 -11.26
N CYS A 454 8.61 0.80 -11.22
CA CYS A 454 8.06 0.02 -10.12
C CYS A 454 7.67 -1.38 -10.64
N PRO A 455 8.66 -2.25 -10.89
CA PRO A 455 8.41 -3.63 -11.31
C PRO A 455 8.05 -4.51 -10.10
N MET A 456 7.09 -5.42 -10.29
CA MET A 456 6.77 -6.44 -9.29
C MET A 456 8.01 -7.24 -8.85
N GLY A 457 7.98 -7.73 -7.61
CA GLY A 457 9.00 -8.60 -7.03
C GLY A 457 8.49 -10.04 -6.96
N TYR A 458 8.58 -10.64 -5.77
CA TYR A 458 7.87 -11.89 -5.48
C TYR A 458 6.36 -11.63 -5.45
N GLU A 459 5.94 -10.60 -4.73
CA GLU A 459 4.60 -10.00 -4.84
C GLU A 459 4.50 -8.93 -5.95
N VAL A 460 3.27 -8.56 -6.27
CA VAL A 460 2.93 -7.49 -7.24
C VAL A 460 3.31 -6.07 -6.77
N ASN A 461 3.38 -5.84 -5.46
CA ASN A 461 3.65 -4.54 -4.85
C ASN A 461 5.17 -4.21 -4.80
N SER A 462 5.49 -2.99 -4.38
CA SER A 462 6.85 -2.57 -4.03
C SER A 462 6.80 -1.17 -3.36
N PRO A 463 7.58 -0.88 -2.29
CA PRO A 463 7.52 0.42 -1.61
C PRO A 463 7.88 1.59 -2.52
N ARG A 464 8.62 1.28 -3.59
CA ARG A 464 9.04 2.20 -4.66
C ARG A 464 7.88 2.99 -5.27
N ILE A 465 6.66 2.44 -5.26
CA ILE A 465 5.46 3.12 -5.75
C ILE A 465 5.18 4.35 -4.87
N VAL A 466 5.19 4.17 -3.56
CA VAL A 466 4.99 5.26 -2.60
C VAL A 466 6.23 6.15 -2.50
N GLU A 467 7.44 5.59 -2.56
CA GLU A 467 8.67 6.41 -2.64
C GLU A 467 8.71 7.30 -3.89
N ALA A 468 8.26 6.82 -5.05
CA ALA A 468 8.14 7.64 -6.27
C ALA A 468 7.19 8.82 -6.03
N ILE A 469 6.05 8.56 -5.40
CA ILE A 469 5.08 9.60 -5.01
C ILE A 469 5.72 10.59 -4.00
N TYR A 470 6.44 10.12 -2.98
CA TYR A 470 7.15 10.96 -2.00
C TYR A 470 8.21 11.86 -2.64
N TYR A 471 8.89 11.40 -3.69
CA TYR A 471 9.93 12.15 -4.39
C TYR A 471 9.42 12.87 -5.66
N GLU A 472 8.09 13.00 -5.80
CA GLU A 472 7.36 13.62 -6.93
C GLU A 472 7.81 13.10 -8.31
N CYS A 473 8.22 11.83 -8.37
CA CYS A 473 8.64 11.10 -9.56
C CYS A 473 7.43 10.36 -10.12
N VAL A 474 7.20 10.35 -11.44
CA VAL A 474 6.05 9.65 -12.01
C VAL A 474 6.27 8.14 -11.88
N PRO A 475 5.44 7.40 -11.10
CA PRO A 475 5.59 5.96 -10.97
C PRO A 475 5.21 5.28 -12.29
N VAL A 476 6.03 4.31 -12.71
CA VAL A 476 5.78 3.45 -13.86
C VAL A 476 5.56 2.03 -13.35
N ILE A 477 4.30 1.62 -13.27
CA ILE A 477 3.88 0.31 -12.75
C ILE A 477 4.12 -0.76 -13.81
N ILE A 478 4.81 -1.84 -13.43
CA ILE A 478 5.05 -3.00 -14.30
C ILE A 478 4.72 -4.28 -13.50
N ALA A 479 3.42 -4.59 -13.44
CA ALA A 479 2.80 -5.69 -12.70
C ALA A 479 1.38 -5.89 -13.26
N ASP A 480 1.16 -6.90 -14.11
CA ASP A 480 -0.04 -6.96 -14.97
C ASP A 480 -1.34 -7.19 -14.19
N ASN A 481 -1.28 -7.91 -13.06
CA ASN A 481 -2.44 -8.32 -12.27
C ASN A 481 -2.67 -7.48 -10.99
N PHE A 482 -1.91 -6.39 -10.79
CA PHE A 482 -1.94 -5.63 -9.54
C PHE A 482 -3.19 -4.74 -9.41
N VAL A 483 -3.97 -4.91 -8.34
CA VAL A 483 -4.91 -3.87 -7.91
C VAL A 483 -4.14 -2.80 -7.14
N LEU A 484 -4.02 -1.60 -7.72
CA LEU A 484 -3.26 -0.51 -7.13
C LEU A 484 -3.90 0.02 -5.82
N PRO A 485 -3.11 0.59 -4.88
CA PRO A 485 -3.63 1.14 -3.64
C PRO A 485 -4.67 2.23 -3.87
N PHE A 486 -5.77 2.19 -3.11
CA PHE A 486 -6.91 3.11 -3.24
C PHE A 486 -7.54 3.15 -4.65
N ASP A 487 -7.45 2.08 -5.43
CA ASP A 487 -8.07 1.96 -6.76
C ASP A 487 -9.59 2.19 -6.76
N ASP A 488 -10.27 2.00 -5.62
CA ASP A 488 -11.68 2.34 -5.43
C ASP A 488 -11.96 3.85 -5.52
N ALA A 489 -11.01 4.69 -5.08
CA ALA A 489 -11.15 6.15 -5.02
C ALA A 489 -10.32 6.88 -6.09
N LEU A 490 -9.07 6.48 -6.31
CA LEU A 490 -8.08 7.23 -7.09
C LEU A 490 -8.00 6.77 -8.55
N ASN A 491 -7.94 7.76 -9.45
CA ASN A 491 -7.71 7.57 -10.87
C ASN A 491 -6.20 7.54 -11.17
N TRP A 492 -5.58 6.37 -11.04
CA TRP A 492 -4.12 6.20 -11.21
C TRP A 492 -3.57 6.70 -12.56
N SER A 493 -4.33 6.63 -13.67
CA SER A 493 -3.87 7.16 -14.97
C SER A 493 -3.69 8.69 -15.00
N ALA A 494 -4.22 9.42 -14.01
CA ALA A 494 -3.99 10.85 -13.87
C ALA A 494 -2.59 11.21 -13.31
N PHE A 495 -1.86 10.26 -12.72
CA PHE A 495 -0.56 10.51 -12.08
C PHE A 495 0.50 9.41 -12.26
N SER A 496 0.17 8.24 -12.82
CA SER A 496 1.11 7.14 -13.11
C SER A 496 1.11 6.74 -14.58
N VAL A 497 2.12 5.97 -14.97
CA VAL A 497 2.12 5.18 -16.22
C VAL A 497 2.00 3.71 -15.83
N VAL A 498 1.22 2.92 -16.57
CA VAL A 498 1.19 1.46 -16.45
C VAL A 498 1.75 0.89 -17.75
N VAL A 499 2.70 -0.03 -17.66
CA VAL A 499 3.34 -0.68 -18.80
C VAL A 499 3.23 -2.20 -18.63
N PRO A 500 2.67 -2.93 -19.62
CA PRO A 500 2.57 -4.38 -19.54
C PRO A 500 3.94 -5.06 -19.37
N GLU A 501 4.02 -6.15 -18.62
CA GLU A 501 5.28 -6.84 -18.34
C GLU A 501 6.00 -7.31 -19.60
N ARG A 502 5.25 -7.73 -20.62
CA ARG A 502 5.76 -8.10 -21.95
C ARG A 502 6.41 -6.95 -22.73
N ASP A 503 6.05 -5.71 -22.44
CA ASP A 503 6.50 -4.51 -23.16
C ASP A 503 7.69 -3.80 -22.47
N VAL A 504 8.27 -4.42 -21.41
CA VAL A 504 9.56 -4.03 -20.81
C VAL A 504 10.69 -3.81 -21.84
N PRO A 505 10.84 -4.61 -22.93
CA PRO A 505 11.83 -4.35 -23.97
C PRO A 505 11.63 -3.02 -24.74
N LYS A 506 10.43 -2.44 -24.71
CA LYS A 506 10.08 -1.16 -25.35
C LYS A 506 10.02 0.02 -24.37
N LEU A 507 10.39 -0.18 -23.10
CA LEU A 507 10.17 0.80 -22.03
C LEU A 507 10.68 2.22 -22.35
N LYS A 508 11.86 2.38 -22.97
CA LYS A 508 12.37 3.72 -23.35
C LYS A 508 11.53 4.38 -24.45
N GLU A 509 11.03 3.63 -25.43
CA GLU A 509 10.15 4.10 -26.50
C GLU A 509 8.84 4.64 -25.89
N ILE A 510 8.17 3.83 -25.06
CA ILE A 510 6.91 4.17 -24.39
C ILE A 510 7.05 5.45 -23.54
N LEU A 511 8.14 5.58 -22.77
CA LEU A 511 8.37 6.74 -21.91
C LEU A 511 8.81 8.01 -22.65
N LEU A 512 9.29 7.90 -23.89
CA LEU A 512 9.59 9.03 -24.78
C LEU A 512 8.40 9.44 -25.64
N ALA A 513 7.47 8.52 -25.94
CA ALA A 513 6.24 8.81 -26.67
C ALA A 513 5.27 9.74 -25.88
N ILE A 514 5.35 9.75 -24.55
CA ILE A 514 4.55 10.62 -23.67
C ILE A 514 4.94 12.10 -23.89
N PRO A 515 4.03 12.97 -24.39
CA PRO A 515 4.34 14.36 -24.65
C PRO A 515 4.74 15.13 -23.39
N LYS A 516 5.63 16.12 -23.54
CA LYS A 516 6.14 16.96 -22.43
C LYS A 516 5.03 17.60 -21.59
N SER A 517 3.92 18.01 -22.21
CA SER A 517 2.72 18.55 -21.55
C SER A 517 2.00 17.52 -20.67
N GLN A 518 1.83 16.29 -21.18
CA GLN A 518 1.26 15.18 -20.41
C GLN A 518 2.18 14.80 -19.25
N TYR A 519 3.50 14.72 -19.46
CA TYR A 519 4.46 14.48 -18.38
C TYR A 519 4.40 15.54 -17.27
N ILE A 520 4.31 16.83 -17.63
CA ILE A 520 4.14 17.92 -16.65
C ILE A 520 2.83 17.74 -15.85
N THR A 521 1.75 17.34 -16.52
CA THR A 521 0.45 17.08 -15.88
C THR A 521 0.54 15.90 -14.90
N LEU A 522 1.13 14.77 -15.31
CA LEU A 522 1.39 13.61 -14.45
C LEU A 522 2.22 14.02 -13.23
N GLN A 523 3.33 14.74 -13.42
CA GLN A 523 4.23 15.14 -12.32
C GLN A 523 3.56 16.10 -11.32
N SER A 524 2.76 17.05 -11.81
CA SER A 524 1.93 17.94 -10.98
C SER A 524 0.89 17.14 -10.19
N ASN A 525 0.27 16.13 -10.82
CA ASN A 525 -0.75 15.30 -10.18
C ASN A 525 -0.13 14.34 -9.14
N VAL A 526 1.08 13.81 -9.34
CA VAL A 526 1.83 13.09 -8.30
C VAL A 526 2.04 13.98 -7.07
N LYS A 527 2.44 15.24 -7.27
CA LYS A 527 2.63 16.18 -6.16
C LYS A 527 1.33 16.48 -5.41
N ARG A 528 0.19 16.52 -6.11
CA ARG A 528 -1.14 16.73 -5.50
C ARG A 528 -1.66 15.50 -4.77
N VAL A 529 -1.48 14.30 -5.32
CA VAL A 529 -1.95 13.05 -4.70
C VAL A 529 -1.09 12.63 -3.50
N GLN A 530 0.16 13.12 -3.42
CA GLN A 530 1.15 12.75 -2.40
C GLN A 530 0.60 12.71 -0.97
N LYS A 531 -0.24 13.66 -0.58
CA LYS A 531 -0.82 13.75 0.78
C LYS A 531 -1.59 12.49 1.20
N HIS A 532 -2.25 11.82 0.26
CA HIS A 532 -3.02 10.58 0.48
C HIS A 532 -2.14 9.36 0.79
N PHE A 533 -0.82 9.50 0.67
CA PHE A 533 0.16 8.46 0.98
C PHE A 533 1.06 8.81 2.19
N LEU A 534 0.78 9.90 2.91
CA LEU A 534 1.59 10.36 4.04
C LEU A 534 1.11 9.82 5.39
N TRP A 535 2.00 9.19 6.15
CA TRP A 535 1.75 8.80 7.55
C TRP A 535 1.98 9.98 8.50
N HIS A 536 1.00 10.27 9.34
CA HIS A 536 1.12 11.25 10.43
C HIS A 536 1.06 10.55 11.80
N PRO A 537 1.86 10.97 12.80
CA PRO A 537 1.78 10.44 14.16
C PRO A 537 0.41 10.65 14.82
N ASN A 538 -0.24 11.76 14.48
CA ASN A 538 -1.65 12.07 14.73
C ASN A 538 -2.33 12.15 13.35
N PRO A 539 -3.26 11.26 12.99
CA PRO A 539 -3.84 11.23 11.64
C PRO A 539 -4.55 12.53 11.26
N ILE A 540 -4.46 12.93 10.00
CA ILE A 540 -5.16 14.11 9.45
C ILE A 540 -6.06 13.77 8.28
N LYS A 541 -7.04 14.62 7.99
CA LYS A 541 -8.07 14.42 6.96
C LYS A 541 -7.47 14.00 5.60
N TYR A 542 -7.99 12.91 5.03
CA TYR A 542 -7.52 12.29 3.80
C TYR A 542 -6.04 11.82 3.76
N ASP A 543 -5.37 11.66 4.90
CA ASP A 543 -4.05 11.03 4.94
C ASP A 543 -4.11 9.51 4.76
N ILE A 544 -2.95 8.84 4.67
CA ILE A 544 -2.88 7.42 4.33
C ILE A 544 -3.66 6.52 5.31
N PHE A 545 -3.74 6.89 6.59
CA PHE A 545 -4.54 6.15 7.59
C PHE A 545 -6.03 6.25 7.26
N HIS A 546 -6.54 7.46 7.06
CA HIS A 546 -7.94 7.68 6.73
C HIS A 546 -8.32 7.14 5.34
N MET A 547 -7.39 7.14 4.37
CA MET A 547 -7.60 6.53 3.05
C MET A 547 -7.71 5.00 3.15
N ILE A 548 -6.86 4.33 3.95
CA ILE A 548 -6.97 2.88 4.20
C ILE A 548 -8.29 2.56 4.90
N LEU A 549 -8.62 3.31 5.96
CA LEU A 549 -9.87 3.13 6.70
C LEU A 549 -11.10 3.38 5.80
N HIS A 550 -11.03 4.34 4.89
CA HIS A 550 -12.07 4.62 3.90
C HIS A 550 -12.29 3.44 2.95
N SER A 551 -11.24 2.86 2.37
CA SER A 551 -11.41 1.71 1.45
C SER A 551 -11.98 0.47 2.18
N VAL A 552 -11.66 0.26 3.46
CA VAL A 552 -12.27 -0.80 4.28
C VAL A 552 -13.75 -0.51 4.57
N TRP A 553 -14.09 0.74 4.95
CA TRP A 553 -15.47 1.21 5.11
C TRP A 553 -16.28 1.05 3.82
N PHE A 554 -15.75 1.53 2.70
CA PHE A 554 -16.41 1.53 1.40
C PHE A 554 -16.63 0.11 0.88
N SER A 555 -15.68 -0.81 1.10
CA SER A 555 -15.91 -2.26 0.88
C SER A 555 -17.12 -2.76 1.69
N ARG A 556 -17.17 -2.50 3.00
CA ARG A 556 -18.28 -2.96 3.85
C ARG A 556 -19.62 -2.37 3.43
N VAL A 557 -19.67 -1.08 3.08
CA VAL A 557 -20.87 -0.43 2.54
C VAL A 557 -21.28 -1.07 1.21
N ASN A 558 -20.35 -1.32 0.30
CA ASN A 558 -20.66 -1.91 -1.02
C ASN A 558 -21.22 -3.34 -0.92
N GLN A 559 -20.87 -4.11 0.10
CA GLN A 559 -21.43 -5.44 0.37
C GLN A 559 -22.91 -5.42 0.81
N MET A 560 -23.44 -4.29 1.29
CA MET A 560 -24.84 -4.21 1.69
C MET A 560 -25.78 -4.31 0.49
N GLN A 561 -26.87 -5.05 0.64
CA GLN A 561 -27.93 -5.09 -0.36
C GLN A 561 -28.83 -3.86 -0.21
N ILE A 562 -29.44 -3.43 -1.32
CA ILE A 562 -30.44 -2.38 -1.36
C ILE A 562 -31.70 -3.02 -1.92
N ASP A 563 -32.76 -3.01 -1.12
CA ASP A 563 -34.15 -3.16 -1.55
C ASP A 563 -34.67 -1.85 -2.16
#